data_AF-A0A662FRH3-F1
#
_entry.id   AF-A0A662FRH3-F1
#
_cell.length_a   1.000
_cell.length_b   1.000
_cell.length_c   1.000
_cell.angle_alpha   90.00
_cell.angle_beta   90.00
_cell.angle_gamma   90.00
#
_symmetry.space_group_name_H-M   'P 1'
#
loop_
_entity.id
_entity.type
_entity.pdbx_description
1 polymer ?
#
loop_
_entity_poly.entity_id
_entity_poly.type
_entity_poly.pdbx_seq_one_letter_code
_entity_poly.pdbx_strand_id
1 'polypeptide(L)'
;MEIKGTEQGLWLENDLKQHGSCNPIFVIMHRPVVGGPSGWSREDIEYLTNLFTKHRVNAVFQGHIHLYRNISYRGVTYYITGGAGAPLGGKPINGGIHHFLLVEVNGSSFKVKFYPIDVIRVHYYPANNGRHYVVSASVSLLFATPIKVSGKYVRPEPLRLDGVRFIMPIAIGYVVEGGRIVKVIRRQMYCIVYVSALVNPGSTRNIRIIAVREPEI
;
A
#
# COMPACT_ATOMS: atom_id res chain seq x y z
N MET A 1 -26.00 -5.97 -15.41
CA MET A 1 -24.69 -6.10 -16.07
C MET A 1 -24.33 -7.56 -15.90
N GLU A 2 -23.99 -8.23 -17.00
CA GLU A 2 -23.58 -9.63 -17.00
C GLU A 2 -22.10 -9.66 -17.39
N ILE A 3 -21.24 -10.30 -16.60
CA ILE A 3 -19.82 -10.46 -16.94
C ILE A 3 -19.54 -11.81 -17.62
N LYS A 4 -20.31 -12.84 -17.27
CA LYS A 4 -20.16 -14.18 -17.83
C LYS A 4 -20.45 -14.16 -19.33
N GLY A 5 -19.57 -14.75 -20.13
CA GLY A 5 -19.73 -14.82 -21.59
C GLY A 5 -19.41 -13.51 -22.34
N THR A 6 -19.09 -12.43 -21.63
CA THR A 6 -18.56 -11.21 -22.25
C THR A 6 -17.08 -11.38 -22.61
N GLU A 7 -16.57 -10.49 -23.46
CA GLU A 7 -15.14 -10.43 -23.78
C GLU A 7 -14.27 -10.31 -22.51
N GLN A 8 -14.67 -9.47 -21.55
CA GLN A 8 -13.95 -9.31 -20.29
C GLN A 8 -13.98 -10.57 -19.42
N GLY A 9 -15.12 -11.25 -19.35
CA GLY A 9 -15.25 -12.51 -18.61
C GLY A 9 -14.39 -13.63 -19.22
N LEU A 10 -14.45 -13.80 -20.55
CA LEU A 10 -13.65 -14.78 -21.26
C LEU A 10 -12.15 -14.49 -21.17
N TRP A 11 -11.75 -13.22 -21.24
CA TRP A 11 -10.37 -12.80 -20.99
C TRP A 11 -9.91 -13.21 -19.59
N LEU A 12 -10.70 -12.91 -18.55
CA LEU A 12 -10.37 -13.23 -17.17
C LEU A 12 -10.23 -14.75 -16.94
N GLU A 13 -11.13 -15.54 -17.50
CA GLU A 13 -11.05 -17.01 -17.44
C GLU A 13 -9.75 -17.52 -18.07
N ASN A 14 -9.42 -17.02 -19.26
CA ASN A 14 -8.22 -17.43 -19.99
C ASN A 14 -6.94 -17.00 -19.27
N ASP A 15 -6.90 -15.79 -18.75
CA ASP A 15 -5.74 -15.25 -18.02
C ASP A 15 -5.47 -16.07 -16.74
N LEU A 16 -6.51 -16.34 -15.94
CA LEU A 16 -6.41 -17.18 -14.75
C LEU A 16 -6.05 -18.64 -15.07
N LYS A 17 -6.47 -19.16 -16.23
CA LYS A 17 -6.10 -20.50 -16.70
C LYS A 17 -4.64 -20.56 -17.10
N GLN A 18 -4.15 -19.58 -17.85
CA GLN A 18 -2.76 -19.53 -18.33
C GLN A 18 -1.76 -19.40 -17.17
N HIS A 19 -2.14 -18.70 -16.10
CA HIS A 19 -1.27 -18.43 -14.95
C HIS A 19 -1.54 -19.33 -13.74
N GLY A 20 -2.21 -20.48 -13.91
CA GLY A 20 -2.59 -21.37 -12.80
C GLY A 20 -1.41 -22.00 -12.01
N SER A 21 -0.19 -21.90 -12.52
CA SER A 21 1.04 -22.30 -11.81
C SER A 21 1.63 -21.19 -10.93
N CYS A 22 1.18 -19.94 -11.09
CA CYS A 22 1.60 -18.82 -10.26
C CYS A 22 1.01 -18.94 -8.85
N ASN A 23 1.79 -18.52 -7.85
CA ASN A 23 1.32 -18.39 -6.48
C ASN A 23 2.21 -17.34 -5.78
N PRO A 24 1.65 -16.27 -5.19
CA PRO A 24 0.22 -15.95 -5.12
C PRO A 24 -0.38 -15.37 -6.40
N ILE A 25 -1.69 -15.52 -6.58
CA ILE A 25 -2.53 -14.83 -7.57
C ILE A 25 -3.42 -13.83 -6.84
N PHE A 26 -3.43 -12.58 -7.31
CA PHE A 26 -4.30 -11.52 -6.82
C PHE A 26 -5.19 -10.98 -7.92
N VAL A 27 -6.44 -10.66 -7.58
CA VAL A 27 -7.36 -9.94 -8.45
C VAL A 27 -7.61 -8.56 -7.85
N ILE A 28 -7.56 -7.51 -8.67
CA ILE A 28 -7.84 -6.14 -8.25
C ILE A 28 -9.01 -5.63 -9.09
N MET A 29 -10.09 -5.22 -8.43
CA MET A 29 -11.31 -4.78 -9.10
C MET A 29 -12.01 -3.68 -8.32
N HIS A 30 -12.90 -2.91 -8.95
CA HIS A 30 -13.57 -1.81 -8.26
C HIS A 30 -14.80 -2.27 -7.45
N ARG A 31 -15.76 -2.97 -8.07
CA ARG A 31 -17.02 -3.35 -7.43
C ARG A 31 -16.87 -4.66 -6.65
N PRO A 32 -17.31 -4.73 -5.38
CA PRO A 32 -17.13 -5.93 -4.58
C PRO A 32 -18.06 -7.06 -5.06
N VAL A 33 -17.55 -8.28 -5.16
CA VAL A 33 -18.34 -9.51 -5.32
C VAL A 33 -18.68 -10.14 -3.97
N VAL A 34 -17.85 -9.91 -2.96
CA VAL A 34 -18.05 -10.38 -1.58
C VAL A 34 -17.94 -9.19 -0.64
N GLY A 35 -18.87 -9.13 0.32
CA GLY A 35 -18.74 -8.26 1.47
C GLY A 35 -19.42 -6.90 1.39
N GLY A 36 -20.31 -6.67 0.43
CA GLY A 36 -21.16 -5.48 0.43
C GLY A 36 -21.94 -5.30 -0.87
N PRO A 37 -22.73 -4.22 -0.99
CA PRO A 37 -23.47 -3.90 -2.21
C PRO A 37 -22.52 -3.80 -3.39
N SER A 38 -22.82 -4.62 -4.39
CA SER A 38 -21.94 -4.91 -5.52
C SER A 38 -22.37 -4.22 -6.81
N GLY A 39 -23.69 -4.05 -6.99
CA GLY A 39 -24.29 -3.78 -8.29
C GLY A 39 -24.14 -4.94 -9.30
N TRP A 40 -23.63 -6.09 -8.85
CA TRP A 40 -23.55 -7.34 -9.61
C TRP A 40 -24.85 -8.13 -9.45
N SER A 41 -25.26 -8.84 -10.51
CA SER A 41 -26.31 -9.85 -10.39
C SER A 41 -25.86 -10.99 -9.48
N ARG A 42 -26.81 -11.80 -8.99
CA ARG A 42 -26.49 -12.96 -8.17
C ARG A 42 -25.66 -13.97 -8.98
N GLU A 43 -25.99 -14.12 -10.25
CA GLU A 43 -25.36 -15.00 -11.21
C GLU A 43 -23.89 -14.61 -11.44
N ASP A 44 -23.61 -13.32 -11.58
CA ASP A 44 -22.25 -12.80 -11.75
C ASP A 44 -21.41 -12.97 -10.48
N ILE A 45 -21.99 -12.73 -9.30
CA ILE A 45 -21.29 -12.96 -8.02
C ILE A 45 -20.92 -14.44 -7.90
N GLU A 46 -21.86 -15.34 -8.18
CA GLU A 46 -21.62 -16.79 -8.10
C GLU A 46 -20.58 -17.23 -9.13
N TYR A 47 -20.68 -16.73 -10.37
CA TYR A 47 -19.71 -17.00 -11.42
C TYR A 47 -18.29 -16.54 -11.04
N LEU A 48 -18.11 -15.28 -10.60
CA LEU A 48 -16.80 -14.74 -10.25
C LEU A 48 -16.20 -15.41 -9.03
N THR A 49 -17.00 -15.63 -7.97
CA THR A 49 -16.51 -16.30 -6.77
C THR A 49 -16.13 -17.77 -7.04
N ASN A 50 -16.87 -18.47 -7.91
CA ASN A 50 -16.49 -19.81 -8.38
C ASN A 50 -15.21 -19.78 -9.22
N LEU A 51 -15.07 -18.82 -10.14
CA LEU A 51 -13.89 -18.68 -10.96
C LEU A 51 -12.64 -18.43 -10.09
N PHE A 52 -12.70 -17.49 -9.15
CA PHE A 52 -11.59 -17.19 -8.24
C PHE A 52 -11.23 -18.38 -7.35
N THR A 53 -12.23 -19.12 -6.86
CA THR A 53 -12.01 -20.34 -6.08
C THR A 53 -11.33 -21.43 -6.91
N LYS A 54 -11.85 -21.70 -8.11
CA LYS A 54 -11.33 -22.72 -9.04
C LYS A 54 -9.86 -22.49 -9.39
N HIS A 55 -9.50 -21.23 -9.61
CA HIS A 55 -8.13 -20.83 -9.95
C HIS A 55 -7.26 -20.47 -8.74
N ARG A 56 -7.71 -20.81 -7.51
CA ARG A 56 -6.95 -20.63 -6.26
C ARG A 56 -6.43 -19.21 -6.06
N VAL A 57 -7.22 -18.21 -6.45
CA VAL A 57 -6.90 -16.80 -6.20
C VAL A 57 -6.72 -16.60 -4.70
N ASN A 58 -5.58 -16.06 -4.27
CA ASN A 58 -5.28 -15.93 -2.86
C ASN A 58 -6.01 -14.74 -2.22
N ALA A 59 -6.08 -13.62 -2.95
CA ALA A 59 -6.79 -12.44 -2.51
C ALA A 59 -7.44 -11.64 -3.65
N VAL A 60 -8.60 -11.06 -3.37
CA VAL A 60 -9.28 -10.10 -4.24
C VAL A 60 -9.36 -8.75 -3.54
N PHE A 61 -8.77 -7.72 -4.11
CA PHE A 61 -8.79 -6.35 -3.61
C PHE A 61 -9.88 -5.55 -4.33
N GLN A 62 -10.83 -5.06 -3.55
CA GLN A 62 -12.05 -4.43 -4.02
C GLN A 62 -12.17 -3.00 -3.48
N GLY A 63 -12.86 -2.14 -4.20
CA GLY A 63 -13.16 -0.76 -3.79
C GLY A 63 -14.65 -0.53 -3.63
N HIS A 64 -15.13 0.57 -4.23
CA HIS A 64 -16.51 1.04 -4.30
C HIS A 64 -17.15 1.45 -2.96
N ILE A 65 -17.03 0.62 -1.93
CA ILE A 65 -17.56 0.90 -0.60
C ILE A 65 -16.46 1.58 0.22
N HIS A 66 -16.71 2.80 0.68
CA HIS A 66 -15.72 3.66 1.33
C HIS A 66 -15.40 3.25 2.78
N LEU A 67 -14.92 2.02 2.98
CA LEU A 67 -14.52 1.47 4.27
C LEU A 67 -13.53 0.30 4.07
N TYR A 68 -13.03 -0.24 5.17
CA TYR A 68 -12.24 -1.47 5.20
C TYR A 68 -13.08 -2.70 5.57
N ARG A 69 -12.98 -3.78 4.79
CA ARG A 69 -13.41 -5.13 5.20
C ARG A 69 -12.38 -6.17 4.78
N ASN A 70 -12.28 -7.24 5.56
CA ASN A 70 -11.48 -8.43 5.26
C ASN A 70 -12.36 -9.66 5.52
N ILE A 71 -12.70 -10.39 4.48
CA ILE A 71 -13.65 -11.51 4.50
C ILE A 71 -13.01 -12.71 3.80
N SER A 72 -12.98 -13.86 4.47
CA SER A 72 -12.59 -15.12 3.84
C SER A 72 -13.86 -15.81 3.33
N TYR A 73 -13.89 -16.13 2.03
CA TYR A 73 -15.03 -16.80 1.40
C TYR A 73 -14.53 -17.79 0.36
N ARG A 74 -14.97 -19.05 0.47
CA ARG A 74 -14.58 -20.17 -0.42
C ARG A 74 -13.06 -20.28 -0.65
N GLY A 75 -12.27 -20.12 0.41
CA GLY A 75 -10.80 -20.23 0.33
C GLY A 75 -10.07 -19.00 -0.24
N VAL A 76 -10.79 -17.95 -0.67
CA VAL A 76 -10.23 -16.69 -1.17
C VAL A 76 -10.40 -15.59 -0.11
N THR A 77 -9.42 -14.72 0.06
CA THR A 77 -9.54 -13.55 0.96
C THR A 77 -9.95 -12.30 0.18
N TYR A 78 -11.11 -11.75 0.50
CA TYR A 78 -11.65 -10.54 -0.12
C TYR A 78 -11.40 -9.34 0.79
N TYR A 79 -10.72 -8.34 0.24
CA TYR A 79 -10.52 -7.05 0.86
C TYR A 79 -11.44 -6.03 0.19
N ILE A 80 -12.13 -5.22 1.00
CA ILE A 80 -12.67 -3.94 0.55
C ILE A 80 -11.75 -2.88 1.13
N THR A 81 -11.17 -2.03 0.29
CA THR A 81 -10.15 -1.03 0.65
C THR A 81 -10.50 0.37 0.12
N GLY A 82 -11.74 0.82 0.33
CA GLY A 82 -12.25 2.10 -0.19
C GLY A 82 -11.87 3.35 0.64
N GLY A 83 -10.81 3.29 1.45
CA GLY A 83 -10.50 4.33 2.44
C GLY A 83 -9.63 5.51 1.95
N ALA A 84 -9.35 5.64 0.66
CA ALA A 84 -8.24 6.48 0.19
C ALA A 84 -8.51 8.00 0.09
N GLY A 85 -9.76 8.49 0.24
CA GLY A 85 -9.97 9.95 0.21
C GLY A 85 -11.41 10.49 0.13
N ALA A 86 -12.40 9.69 -0.26
CA ALA A 86 -13.80 10.10 -0.20
C ALA A 86 -14.37 9.97 1.23
N PRO A 87 -15.50 10.63 1.56
CA PRO A 87 -16.18 10.45 2.84
C PRO A 87 -16.44 8.97 3.12
N LEU A 88 -16.09 8.55 4.34
CA LEU A 88 -16.11 7.15 4.75
C LEU A 88 -17.53 6.70 5.12
N GLY A 89 -17.84 5.45 4.78
CA GLY A 89 -19.06 4.78 5.18
C GLY A 89 -18.92 4.15 6.57
N GLY A 90 -19.57 4.75 7.57
CA GLY A 90 -19.68 4.18 8.91
C GLY A 90 -18.55 4.56 9.87
N LYS A 91 -18.65 4.04 11.10
CA LYS A 91 -17.70 4.32 12.20
C LYS A 91 -16.40 3.53 12.05
N PRO A 92 -15.29 3.93 12.71
CA PRO A 92 -14.03 3.18 12.67
C PRO A 92 -14.15 1.68 13.02
N ILE A 93 -14.99 1.34 14.02
CA ILE A 93 -15.26 -0.05 14.41
C ILE A 93 -15.84 -0.91 13.26
N ASN A 94 -16.50 -0.28 12.29
CA ASN A 94 -17.12 -0.90 11.12
C ASN A 94 -16.26 -0.76 9.85
N GLY A 95 -15.02 -0.30 9.99
CA GLY A 95 -14.09 -0.14 8.86
C GLY A 95 -14.00 1.28 8.29
N GLY A 96 -14.76 2.25 8.82
CA GLY A 96 -14.70 3.65 8.39
C GLY A 96 -13.42 4.34 8.87
N ILE A 97 -12.29 4.00 8.25
CA ILE A 97 -10.96 4.57 8.53
C ILE A 97 -10.28 4.89 7.21
N HIS A 98 -9.62 6.05 7.11
CA HIS A 98 -8.75 6.34 5.99
C HIS A 98 -7.48 5.50 6.08
N HIS A 99 -7.25 4.63 5.10
CA HIS A 99 -6.20 3.62 5.17
C HIS A 99 -5.66 3.28 3.78
N PHE A 100 -4.53 2.58 3.80
CA PHE A 100 -4.04 1.80 2.67
C PHE A 100 -3.68 0.38 3.13
N LEU A 101 -3.59 -0.52 2.17
CA LEU A 101 -3.07 -1.87 2.39
C LEU A 101 -1.68 -1.98 1.77
N LEU A 102 -0.72 -2.50 2.54
CA LEU A 102 0.59 -2.87 2.04
C LEU A 102 0.63 -4.38 1.85
N VAL A 103 0.82 -4.81 0.60
CA VAL A 103 0.96 -6.23 0.25
C VAL A 103 2.44 -6.54 0.09
N GLU A 104 2.98 -7.36 1.00
CA GLU A 104 4.35 -7.85 0.93
C GLU A 104 4.34 -9.27 0.39
N VAL A 105 5.04 -9.52 -0.70
CA VAL A 105 5.13 -10.85 -1.34
C VAL A 105 6.56 -11.37 -1.17
N ASN A 106 6.69 -12.61 -0.72
CA ASN A 106 7.94 -13.33 -0.60
C ASN A 106 7.77 -14.76 -1.14
N GLY A 107 8.21 -14.96 -2.39
CA GLY A 107 7.96 -16.19 -3.13
C GLY A 107 6.46 -16.48 -3.22
N SER A 108 6.05 -17.66 -2.77
CA SER A 108 4.65 -18.10 -2.72
C SER A 108 3.87 -17.63 -1.50
N SER A 109 4.52 -16.93 -0.57
CA SER A 109 3.89 -16.38 0.63
C SER A 109 3.63 -14.89 0.46
N PHE A 110 2.58 -14.39 1.09
CA PHE A 110 2.31 -12.95 1.13
C PHE A 110 1.67 -12.55 2.44
N LYS A 111 1.76 -11.26 2.74
CA LYS A 111 1.12 -10.63 3.89
C LYS A 111 0.45 -9.33 3.47
N VAL A 112 -0.77 -9.12 3.94
CA VAL A 112 -1.50 -7.87 3.74
C VAL A 112 -1.55 -7.13 5.08
N LYS A 113 -0.88 -6.00 5.15
CA LYS A 113 -0.85 -5.11 6.33
C LYS A 113 -1.79 -3.94 6.10
N PHE A 114 -2.53 -3.57 7.14
CA PHE A 114 -3.41 -2.40 7.13
C PHE A 114 -2.73 -1.25 7.88
N TYR A 115 -2.72 -0.07 7.26
CA TYR A 115 -2.19 1.15 7.87
C TYR A 115 -3.21 2.28 7.74
N PRO A 116 -3.67 2.86 8.87
CA PRO A 116 -4.32 4.16 8.82
C PRO A 116 -3.38 5.21 8.19
N ILE A 117 -3.91 6.13 7.39
CA ILE A 117 -3.08 7.15 6.72
C ILE A 117 -2.58 8.20 7.73
N ASP A 118 -3.40 8.53 8.71
CA ASP A 118 -3.15 9.59 9.69
C ASP A 118 -2.10 9.22 10.75
N VAL A 119 -1.70 7.96 10.84
CA VAL A 119 -0.66 7.53 11.80
C VAL A 119 0.77 7.68 11.26
N ILE A 120 0.94 8.05 9.98
CA ILE A 120 2.25 8.29 9.40
C ILE A 120 2.50 9.80 9.37
N ARG A 121 3.61 10.23 9.95
CA ARG A 121 4.04 11.64 9.98
C ARG A 121 5.46 11.75 9.49
N VAL A 122 5.73 12.79 8.70
CA VAL A 122 7.07 13.11 8.23
C VAL A 122 7.30 14.59 8.50
N HIS A 123 8.34 14.89 9.27
CA HIS A 123 8.78 16.25 9.54
C HIS A 123 10.20 16.43 8.98
N TYR A 124 10.44 17.52 8.27
CA TYR A 124 11.76 17.83 7.72
C TYR A 124 12.40 19.00 8.46
N TYR A 125 13.71 18.93 8.68
CA TYR A 125 14.49 20.03 9.20
C TYR A 125 15.93 20.02 8.63
N PRO A 126 16.46 21.15 8.12
CA PRO A 126 15.72 22.34 7.71
C PRO A 126 14.71 22.03 6.58
N ALA A 127 14.08 23.06 6.00
CA ALA A 127 13.07 22.88 4.97
C ALA A 127 13.56 22.01 3.80
N ASN A 128 12.74 21.04 3.39
CA ASN A 128 13.06 20.10 2.31
C ASN A 128 12.81 20.72 0.93
N ASN A 129 13.63 21.70 0.54
CA ASN A 129 13.40 22.59 -0.61
C ASN A 129 14.58 22.66 -1.59
N GLY A 130 15.62 21.85 -1.41
CA GLY A 130 16.81 21.85 -2.26
C GLY A 130 17.87 22.90 -1.93
N ARG A 131 17.67 23.75 -0.91
CA ARG A 131 18.60 24.84 -0.55
C ARG A 131 19.63 24.46 0.51
N HIS A 132 19.47 23.30 1.14
CA HIS A 132 20.28 22.89 2.28
C HIS A 132 21.12 21.67 1.91
N TYR A 133 22.42 21.72 2.21
CA TYR A 133 23.34 20.60 1.99
C TYR A 133 23.17 19.47 3.01
N VAL A 134 22.48 19.73 4.13
CA VAL A 134 22.11 18.72 5.11
C VAL A 134 20.62 18.86 5.37
N VAL A 135 19.87 17.77 5.23
CA VAL A 135 18.43 17.71 5.52
C VAL A 135 18.14 16.46 6.32
N SER A 136 17.39 16.61 7.42
CA SER A 136 16.89 15.49 8.21
C SER A 136 15.39 15.32 8.02
N ALA A 137 14.92 14.08 8.04
CA ALA A 137 13.52 13.72 8.12
C ALA A 137 13.28 12.87 9.36
N SER A 138 12.37 13.30 10.22
CA SER A 138 11.82 12.50 11.32
C SER A 138 10.53 11.85 10.82
N VAL A 139 10.56 10.54 10.65
CA VAL A 139 9.42 9.75 10.18
C VAL A 139 8.84 8.98 11.35
N SER A 140 7.60 9.29 11.73
CA SER A 140 6.91 8.64 12.85
C SER A 140 5.82 7.69 12.35
N LEU A 141 5.76 6.50 12.95
CA LEU A 141 4.64 5.58 12.83
C LEU A 141 3.90 5.54 14.17
N LEU A 142 2.83 6.33 14.29
CA LEU A 142 2.06 6.51 15.52
C LEU A 142 1.12 5.34 15.84
N PHE A 143 1.00 4.37 14.93
CA PHE A 143 0.21 3.17 15.14
C PHE A 143 0.97 2.24 16.10
N ALA A 144 0.69 2.37 17.40
CA ALA A 144 1.43 1.70 18.47
C ALA A 144 0.66 0.54 19.12
N THR A 145 -0.67 0.60 19.11
CA THR A 145 -1.54 -0.39 19.78
C THR A 145 -2.51 -1.03 18.79
N PRO A 146 -2.91 -2.30 19.00
CA PRO A 146 -3.92 -2.94 18.16
C PRO A 146 -5.25 -2.18 18.18
N ILE A 147 -5.90 -2.10 17.02
CA ILE A 147 -7.24 -1.51 16.86
C ILE A 147 -8.22 -2.54 16.32
N LYS A 148 -9.50 -2.41 16.67
CA LYS A 148 -10.56 -3.26 16.13
C LYS A 148 -11.22 -2.60 14.93
N VAL A 149 -11.16 -3.26 13.78
CA VAL A 149 -11.69 -2.76 12.51
C VAL A 149 -12.50 -3.87 11.84
N SER A 150 -13.78 -3.60 11.57
CA SER A 150 -14.70 -4.57 10.96
C SER A 150 -14.72 -5.91 11.70
N GLY A 151 -14.78 -5.84 13.03
CA GLY A 151 -14.83 -7.02 13.91
C GLY A 151 -13.50 -7.75 14.14
N LYS A 152 -12.43 -7.43 13.39
CA LYS A 152 -11.11 -8.06 13.51
C LYS A 152 -10.11 -7.12 14.17
N TYR A 153 -9.16 -7.69 14.93
CA TYR A 153 -8.02 -6.91 15.43
C TYR A 153 -6.98 -6.76 14.34
N VAL A 154 -6.60 -5.51 14.08
CA VAL A 154 -5.44 -5.15 13.29
C VAL A 154 -4.33 -4.78 14.25
N ARG A 155 -3.18 -5.45 14.13
CA ARG A 155 -1.99 -5.15 14.93
C ARG A 155 -1.06 -4.22 14.13
N PRO A 156 -0.38 -3.29 14.81
CA PRO A 156 0.62 -2.47 14.14
C PRO A 156 1.84 -3.31 13.80
N GLU A 157 2.46 -3.00 12.66
CA GLU A 157 3.63 -3.71 12.16
C GLU A 157 4.66 -2.74 11.60
N PRO A 158 5.96 -3.10 11.60
CA PRO A 158 7.00 -2.29 10.98
C PRO A 158 6.66 -1.96 9.53
N LEU A 159 6.77 -0.67 9.21
CA LEU A 159 6.52 -0.12 7.88
C LEU A 159 7.85 0.22 7.24
N ARG A 160 8.17 -0.45 6.13
CA ARG A 160 9.25 -0.02 5.25
C ARG A 160 8.73 1.05 4.31
N LEU A 161 9.34 2.23 4.35
CA LEU A 161 9.07 3.32 3.44
C LEU A 161 10.22 3.41 2.44
N ASP A 162 10.01 2.92 1.22
CA ASP A 162 11.02 2.95 0.14
C ASP A 162 11.00 4.27 -0.67
N GLY A 163 10.49 5.35 -0.08
CA GLY A 163 10.19 6.58 -0.81
C GLY A 163 10.26 7.86 0.01
N VAL A 164 10.95 7.88 1.16
CA VAL A 164 11.15 9.15 1.89
C VAL A 164 11.97 10.08 0.99
N ARG A 165 11.34 11.20 0.60
CA ARG A 165 11.80 12.05 -0.50
C ARG A 165 12.55 13.26 0.03
N PHE A 166 13.83 13.37 -0.30
CA PHE A 166 14.65 14.54 -0.02
C PHE A 166 14.87 15.35 -1.31
N ILE A 167 14.68 16.65 -1.24
CA ILE A 167 15.04 17.61 -2.28
C ILE A 167 16.37 18.23 -1.85
N MET A 168 17.44 17.89 -2.56
CA MET A 168 18.81 18.25 -2.22
C MET A 168 19.44 19.13 -3.32
N PRO A 169 20.41 20.00 -3.01
CA PRO A 169 21.18 20.69 -4.03
C PRO A 169 21.95 19.69 -4.89
N ILE A 170 22.32 20.10 -6.11
CA ILE A 170 23.21 19.33 -6.98
C ILE A 170 24.55 19.14 -6.26
N ALA A 171 25.04 17.90 -6.23
CA ALA A 171 26.22 17.50 -5.49
C ALA A 171 26.93 16.33 -6.20
N ILE A 172 28.20 16.06 -5.86
CA ILE A 172 28.93 14.91 -6.42
C ILE A 172 28.39 13.57 -5.89
N GLY A 173 27.76 13.60 -4.72
CA GLY A 173 27.13 12.43 -4.11
C GLY A 173 26.29 12.81 -2.89
N TYR A 174 25.63 11.80 -2.31
CA TYR A 174 24.85 11.95 -1.09
C TYR A 174 25.17 10.82 -0.13
N VAL A 175 25.40 11.16 1.14
CA VAL A 175 25.53 10.22 2.24
C VAL A 175 24.22 10.19 3.02
N VAL A 176 23.80 9.00 3.45
CA VAL A 176 22.58 8.81 4.24
C VAL A 176 22.90 8.17 5.59
N GLU A 177 22.31 8.71 6.64
CA GLU A 177 22.26 8.11 7.97
C GLU A 177 20.81 7.71 8.26
N GLY A 178 20.60 6.59 8.97
CA GLY A 178 19.26 6.15 9.36
C GLY A 178 18.43 5.50 8.25
N GLY A 179 18.96 5.34 7.04
CA GLY A 179 18.28 4.68 5.92
C GLY A 179 19.25 4.23 4.83
N ARG A 180 18.72 3.95 3.65
CA ARG A 180 19.49 3.59 2.45
C ARG A 180 18.98 4.36 1.25
N ILE A 181 19.87 5.00 0.49
CA ILE A 181 19.48 5.64 -0.78
C ILE A 181 19.05 4.54 -1.75
N VAL A 182 17.85 4.67 -2.30
CA VAL A 182 17.30 3.72 -3.27
C VAL A 182 17.24 4.30 -4.68
N LYS A 183 17.15 5.62 -4.81
CA LYS A 183 17.11 6.30 -6.09
C LYS A 183 17.55 7.75 -5.96
N VAL A 184 18.36 8.22 -6.91
CA VAL A 184 18.66 9.64 -7.07
C VAL A 184 18.17 10.07 -8.45
N ILE A 185 17.39 11.14 -8.51
CA ILE A 185 16.90 11.73 -9.76
C ILE A 185 17.45 13.15 -9.86
N ARG A 186 18.30 13.40 -10.85
CA ARG A 186 18.81 14.74 -11.14
C ARG A 186 17.76 15.56 -11.90
N ARG A 187 17.58 16.82 -11.51
CA ARG A 187 16.80 17.85 -12.20
C ARG A 187 17.73 19.00 -12.58
N GLN A 188 17.21 19.98 -13.31
CA GLN A 188 17.99 21.15 -13.76
C GLN A 188 18.62 21.91 -12.59
N MET A 189 17.92 22.06 -11.47
CA MET A 189 18.35 22.91 -10.34
C MET A 189 18.58 22.18 -9.01
N TYR A 190 18.19 20.90 -8.91
CA TYR A 190 18.25 20.13 -7.67
C TYR A 190 18.26 18.63 -7.98
N CYS A 191 18.49 17.81 -6.96
CA CYS A 191 18.30 16.36 -7.03
C CYS A 191 17.17 15.94 -6.09
N ILE A 192 16.45 14.89 -6.48
CA ILE A 192 15.52 14.18 -5.61
C ILE A 192 16.20 12.88 -5.17
N VAL A 193 16.46 12.76 -3.87
CA VAL A 193 17.04 11.56 -3.25
C VAL A 193 15.93 10.81 -2.53
N TYR A 194 15.65 9.60 -2.98
CA TYR A 194 14.70 8.70 -2.33
C TYR A 194 15.45 7.78 -1.39
N VAL A 195 14.95 7.71 -0.15
CA VAL A 195 15.54 6.92 0.92
C VAL A 195 14.54 5.86 1.37
N SER A 196 15.06 4.63 1.50
CA SER A 196 14.41 3.53 2.19
C SER A 196 14.73 3.57 3.68
N ALA A 197 13.70 3.46 4.52
CA ALA A 197 13.87 3.28 5.95
C ALA A 197 12.75 2.40 6.53
N LEU A 198 13.10 1.62 7.55
CA LEU A 198 12.14 0.87 8.36
C LEU A 198 11.75 1.70 9.57
N VAL A 199 10.44 1.85 9.81
CA VAL A 199 9.88 2.53 10.98
C VAL A 199 9.06 1.54 11.79
N ASN A 200 9.39 1.39 13.06
CA ASN A 200 8.68 0.48 13.95
C ASN A 200 7.40 1.12 14.50
N PRO A 201 6.38 0.33 14.86
CA PRO A 201 5.20 0.79 15.58
C PRO A 201 5.53 1.67 16.79
N GLY A 202 4.81 2.78 16.94
CA GLY A 202 4.96 3.69 18.08
C GLY A 202 6.31 4.40 18.16
N SER A 203 7.08 4.43 17.07
CA SER A 203 8.44 4.98 17.06
C SER A 203 8.65 6.04 15.99
N THR A 204 9.76 6.78 16.13
CA THR A 204 10.24 7.75 15.14
C THR A 204 11.60 7.30 14.62
N ARG A 205 11.73 7.26 13.29
CA ARG A 205 12.99 7.04 12.58
C ARG A 205 13.51 8.37 12.08
N ASN A 206 14.70 8.76 12.55
CA ASN A 206 15.42 9.90 12.00
C ASN A 206 16.29 9.44 10.83
N ILE A 207 16.19 10.16 9.71
CA ILE A 207 16.96 9.95 8.50
C ILE A 207 17.67 11.26 8.19
N ARG A 208 18.95 11.23 7.88
CA ARG A 208 19.71 12.44 7.53
C ARG A 208 20.42 12.24 6.22
N ILE A 209 20.28 13.20 5.31
CA ILE A 209 20.99 13.25 4.03
C ILE A 209 21.99 14.40 4.04
N ILE A 210 23.21 14.09 3.62
CA ILE A 210 24.33 15.03 3.49
C ILE A 210 24.76 15.04 2.03
N ALA A 211 24.71 16.20 1.39
CA ALA A 211 25.27 16.43 0.08
C ALA A 211 26.80 16.55 0.18
N VAL A 212 27.50 15.71 -0.57
CA VAL A 212 28.96 15.73 -0.66
C VAL A 212 29.36 16.87 -1.59
N ARG A 213 30.22 17.77 -1.12
CA ARG A 213 30.78 18.87 -1.90
C ARG A 213 32.17 18.49 -2.41
N GLU A 214 32.59 19.09 -3.51
CA GLU A 214 34.02 19.09 -3.85
C GLU A 214 34.80 19.78 -2.73
N PRO A 215 36.02 19.32 -2.41
CA PRO A 215 36.87 20.03 -1.47
C PRO A 215 37.10 21.46 -1.99
N GLU A 216 36.96 22.44 -1.11
CA GLU A 216 37.32 23.82 -1.41
C GLU A 216 38.85 23.84 -1.65
N ILE A 217 39.25 24.25 -2.85
CA ILE A 217 40.66 24.43 -3.26
C ILE A 217 41.15 25.78 -2.74
#